data_AF-A0A5R9FQC8-F1
#
_entry.id   AF-A0A5R9FQC8-F1
#
_cell.length_a   1.000
_cell.length_b   1.000
_cell.length_c   1.000
_cell.angle_alpha   90.00
_cell.angle_beta   90.00
_cell.angle_gamma   90.00
#
_symmetry.space_group_name_H-M   'P 1'
#
loop_
_entity.id
_entity.type
_entity.pdbx_description
1 polymer ?
#
loop_
_entity_poly.entity_id
_entity_poly.type
_entity_poly.pdbx_seq_one_letter_code
_entity_poly.pdbx_strand_id
1 'polypeptide(L)'
;MPALKRTAVTLLAAAAVTGTTLATAGTASAASYSCKTSSSSSYDDPSYNGPDSDNWEFDVKLCAKRSGGYIYTTATVYWDGPYSSGTNNHFTFDKARFHLQTKKSVRGTDPVVKSASYTGLERALENSSAAGNGSYKTGTLKFRAGSGRYLADGYIQLDWSGDGKGYRGPILFTASPTV
;
A
#
# COMPACT_ATOMS: atom_id res chain seq x y z
N MET A 1 -51.36 -58.17 -3.86
CA MET A 1 -52.79 -57.78 -3.80
C MET A 1 -53.05 -56.72 -4.87
N PRO A 2 -54.23 -56.74 -5.52
CA PRO A 2 -54.45 -56.17 -6.84
C PRO A 2 -54.95 -54.71 -6.84
N ALA A 3 -54.73 -54.09 -8.01
CA ALA A 3 -55.44 -53.01 -8.72
C ALA A 3 -56.46 -52.11 -7.98
N LEU A 4 -56.44 -50.81 -8.30
CA LEU A 4 -57.57 -50.15 -9.00
C LEU A 4 -57.14 -48.77 -9.57
N LYS A 5 -57.47 -48.56 -10.86
CA LYS A 5 -57.43 -47.26 -11.56
C LYS A 5 -58.57 -46.37 -11.06
N ARG A 6 -58.39 -45.04 -11.05
CA ARG A 6 -59.49 -44.09 -11.26
C ARG A 6 -59.05 -42.75 -11.85
N THR A 7 -59.95 -42.27 -12.68
CA THR A 7 -59.93 -41.22 -13.70
C THR A 7 -59.89 -39.79 -13.12
N ALA A 8 -59.50 -38.85 -13.97
CA ALA A 8 -59.39 -37.40 -13.79
C ALA A 8 -60.65 -36.68 -13.29
N VAL A 9 -60.50 -35.40 -12.84
CA VAL A 9 -61.15 -34.18 -13.40
C VAL A 9 -61.01 -32.93 -12.46
N THR A 10 -60.65 -31.77 -13.07
CA THR A 10 -60.86 -30.33 -12.71
C THR A 10 -60.39 -29.75 -11.36
N LEU A 11 -59.50 -28.74 -11.30
CA LEU A 11 -59.50 -27.30 -11.70
C LEU A 11 -59.79 -26.35 -10.50
N LEU A 12 -58.97 -25.28 -10.45
CA LEU A 12 -59.15 -23.94 -9.83
C LEU A 12 -58.58 -23.66 -8.42
N ALA A 13 -57.44 -22.94 -8.48
CA ALA A 13 -57.11 -21.69 -7.78
C ALA A 13 -56.98 -21.66 -6.23
N ALA A 14 -55.78 -21.30 -5.77
CA ALA A 14 -55.56 -20.13 -4.92
C ALA A 14 -54.05 -19.87 -4.73
N ALA A 15 -53.66 -18.61 -4.83
CA ALA A 15 -52.30 -18.13 -4.68
C ALA A 15 -51.77 -18.32 -3.25
N ALA A 16 -50.48 -18.65 -3.15
CA ALA A 16 -49.66 -18.28 -2.01
C ALA A 16 -48.33 -17.77 -2.57
N VAL A 17 -48.19 -16.45 -2.63
CA VAL A 17 -46.90 -15.77 -2.79
C VAL A 17 -46.10 -16.09 -1.54
N THR A 18 -45.36 -17.19 -1.56
CA THR A 18 -44.32 -17.43 -0.57
C THR A 18 -43.08 -16.71 -1.08
N GLY A 19 -42.86 -15.52 -0.52
CA GLY A 19 -41.67 -14.74 -0.77
C GLY A 19 -40.45 -15.56 -0.38
N THR A 20 -39.79 -16.13 -1.38
CA THR A 20 -38.37 -16.45 -1.27
C THR A 20 -37.65 -15.11 -1.21
N THR A 21 -37.45 -14.59 -0.01
CA THR A 21 -36.31 -13.71 0.21
C THR A 21 -35.10 -14.55 -0.19
N LEU A 22 -34.53 -14.25 -1.36
CA LEU A 22 -33.15 -14.62 -1.59
C LEU A 22 -32.41 -13.95 -0.45
N ALA A 23 -32.02 -14.75 0.55
CA ALA A 23 -30.92 -14.40 1.41
C ALA A 23 -29.75 -14.18 0.44
N THR A 24 -29.53 -12.91 0.09
CA THR A 24 -28.29 -12.47 -0.52
C THR A 24 -27.23 -12.91 0.46
N ALA A 25 -26.58 -14.03 0.16
CA ALA A 25 -25.34 -14.41 0.80
C ALA A 25 -24.45 -13.18 0.63
N GLY A 26 -24.28 -12.41 1.71
CA GLY A 26 -23.39 -11.28 1.71
C GLY A 26 -22.06 -11.83 1.26
N THR A 27 -21.59 -11.43 0.09
CA THR A 27 -20.21 -11.69 -0.32
C THR A 27 -19.36 -11.25 0.85
N ALA A 28 -18.70 -12.21 1.52
CA ALA A 28 -17.78 -11.92 2.60
C ALA A 28 -16.85 -10.83 2.04
N SER A 29 -16.97 -9.60 2.56
CA SER A 29 -16.16 -8.49 2.10
C SER A 29 -14.71 -8.93 2.30
N ALA A 30 -14.02 -9.23 1.20
CA ALA A 30 -12.59 -9.46 1.24
C ALA A 30 -12.01 -8.23 1.93
N ALA A 31 -11.35 -8.42 3.08
CA ALA A 31 -10.84 -7.29 3.85
C ALA A 31 -10.00 -6.41 2.91
N SER A 32 -10.48 -5.19 2.67
CA SER A 32 -9.78 -4.23 1.82
C SER A 32 -8.61 -3.63 2.61
N TYR A 33 -7.58 -3.17 1.90
CA TYR A 33 -6.52 -2.42 2.55
C TYR A 33 -7.03 -1.06 3.02
N SER A 34 -6.73 -0.72 4.27
CA SER A 34 -6.90 0.63 4.81
C SER A 34 -5.61 1.39 4.56
N CYS A 35 -5.69 2.49 3.80
CA CYS A 35 -4.52 3.22 3.32
C CYS A 35 -4.55 4.69 3.72
N LYS A 36 -3.38 5.28 3.88
CA LYS A 36 -3.16 6.73 3.96
C LYS A 36 -2.05 7.11 2.98
N THR A 37 -2.29 8.16 2.20
CA THR A 37 -1.23 8.85 1.44
C THR A 37 -0.82 10.10 2.20
N SER A 38 0.48 10.35 2.28
CA SER A 38 1.04 11.60 2.81
C SER A 38 2.25 12.03 1.99
N SER A 39 2.34 13.34 1.79
CA SER A 39 3.40 14.01 1.05
C SER A 39 4.54 14.43 1.97
N SER A 40 5.75 14.43 1.45
CA SER A 40 6.90 15.03 2.09
C SER A 40 6.98 16.53 1.77
N SER A 41 7.88 17.25 2.43
CA SER A 41 8.40 18.51 1.89
C SER A 41 9.26 18.24 0.65
N SER A 42 9.62 19.28 -0.09
CA SER A 42 10.64 19.19 -1.13
C SER A 42 12.03 18.93 -0.53
N TYR A 43 12.87 18.18 -1.25
CA TYR A 43 14.25 17.86 -0.90
C TYR A 43 15.18 18.17 -2.07
N ASP A 44 16.16 19.04 -1.84
CA ASP A 44 17.15 19.43 -2.83
C ASP A 44 18.30 18.42 -2.88
N ASP A 45 18.90 18.24 -4.07
CA ASP A 45 20.14 17.50 -4.22
C ASP A 45 21.31 18.38 -3.74
N PRO A 46 21.89 18.09 -2.57
CA PRO A 46 22.93 18.95 -1.99
C PRO A 46 24.23 18.97 -2.80
N SER A 47 24.40 18.07 -3.77
CA SER A 47 25.56 18.02 -4.67
C SER A 47 25.37 18.86 -5.94
N TYR A 48 24.12 19.17 -6.30
CA TYR A 48 23.78 19.89 -7.52
C TYR A 48 24.01 21.39 -7.36
N ASN A 49 24.67 22.00 -8.36
CA ASN A 49 24.97 23.44 -8.40
C ASN A 49 24.64 24.07 -9.76
N GLY A 50 23.88 23.35 -10.60
CA GLY A 50 23.48 23.82 -11.91
C GLY A 50 22.27 24.77 -11.84
N PRO A 51 21.86 25.33 -13.00
CA PRO A 51 20.76 26.28 -13.06
C PRO A 51 19.37 25.62 -13.09
N ASP A 52 19.27 24.31 -13.31
CA ASP A 52 17.99 23.60 -13.39
C ASP A 52 17.47 23.26 -11.98
N SER A 53 16.18 22.86 -11.90
CA SER A 53 15.63 22.35 -10.64
C SER A 53 16.26 21.00 -10.31
N ASP A 54 16.48 20.77 -9.03
CA ASP A 54 17.00 19.54 -8.42
C ASP A 54 16.10 19.05 -7.28
N ASN A 55 14.88 19.59 -7.21
CA ASN A 55 13.91 19.33 -6.16
C ASN A 55 13.25 17.95 -6.32
N TRP A 56 13.17 17.21 -5.23
CA TRP A 56 12.44 15.95 -5.14
C TRP A 56 11.33 16.02 -4.12
N GLU A 57 10.12 15.67 -4.55
CA GLU A 57 8.95 15.54 -3.68
C GLU A 57 8.48 14.08 -3.67
N PHE A 58 8.09 13.59 -2.50
CA PHE A 58 7.66 12.20 -2.31
C PHE A 58 6.26 12.11 -1.74
N ASP A 59 5.45 11.28 -2.36
CA ASP A 59 4.16 10.85 -1.84
C ASP A 59 4.25 9.38 -1.45
N VAL A 60 3.90 9.05 -0.20
CA VAL A 60 3.90 7.66 0.25
C VAL A 60 2.50 7.24 0.65
N LYS A 61 2.01 6.20 -0.02
CA LYS A 61 0.78 5.49 0.33
C LYS A 61 1.10 4.26 1.16
N LEU A 62 0.85 4.34 2.47
CA LEU A 62 0.97 3.23 3.41
C LEU A 62 -0.36 2.52 3.59
N CYS A 63 -0.36 1.20 3.50
CA CYS A 63 -1.58 0.39 3.56
C CYS A 63 -1.42 -0.79 4.52
N ALA A 64 -2.43 -1.01 5.37
CA ALA A 64 -2.54 -2.19 6.22
C ALA A 64 -3.84 -2.96 5.94
N LYS A 65 -3.80 -4.27 6.11
CA LYS A 65 -4.97 -5.16 6.00
C LYS A 65 -4.88 -6.27 7.03
N ARG A 66 -5.97 -6.54 7.74
CA ARG A 66 -6.12 -7.73 8.57
C ARG A 66 -6.94 -8.79 7.82
N SER A 67 -6.40 -9.99 7.65
CA SER A 67 -7.12 -11.09 6.99
C SER A 67 -6.53 -12.45 7.40
N GLY A 68 -7.39 -13.43 7.66
CA GLY A 68 -6.98 -14.82 7.95
C GLY A 68 -6.04 -14.97 9.16
N GLY A 69 -6.16 -14.10 10.18
CA GLY A 69 -5.26 -14.12 11.35
C GLY A 69 -3.89 -13.45 11.12
N TYR A 70 -3.72 -12.75 10.01
CA TYR A 70 -2.49 -12.02 9.68
C TYR A 70 -2.75 -10.54 9.43
N ILE A 71 -1.71 -9.75 9.65
CA ILE A 71 -1.59 -8.37 9.18
C ILE A 71 -0.71 -8.37 7.94
N TYR A 72 -1.18 -7.70 6.91
CA TYR A 72 -0.47 -7.46 5.67
C TYR A 72 -0.21 -5.96 5.55
N THR A 73 1.04 -5.56 5.35
CA THR A 73 1.40 -4.16 5.12
C THR A 73 2.16 -4.01 3.81
N THR A 74 1.96 -2.90 3.13
CA THR A 74 2.62 -2.55 1.87
C THR A 74 2.73 -1.03 1.79
N ALA A 75 3.70 -0.54 1.03
CA ALA A 75 3.78 0.86 0.64
C ALA A 75 3.86 0.99 -0.88
N THR A 76 3.36 2.12 -1.38
CA THR A 76 3.74 2.64 -2.69
C THR A 76 4.34 4.03 -2.48
N VAL A 77 5.56 4.21 -2.97
CA VAL A 77 6.23 5.50 -3.05
C VAL A 77 5.97 6.06 -4.44
N TYR A 78 5.57 7.32 -4.52
CA TYR A 78 5.50 8.12 -5.71
C TYR A 78 6.45 9.29 -5.53
N TRP A 79 6.98 9.80 -6.63
CA TRP A 79 7.83 10.98 -6.58
C TRP A 79 7.63 11.84 -7.81
N ASP A 80 7.87 13.12 -7.59
CA ASP A 80 8.06 14.13 -8.61
C ASP A 80 9.48 14.68 -8.40
N GLY A 81 10.37 14.31 -9.31
CA GLY A 81 11.76 14.75 -9.34
C GLY A 81 12.00 15.78 -10.45
N PRO A 82 13.24 16.25 -10.59
CA PRO A 82 13.59 17.23 -11.59
C PRO A 82 13.41 16.70 -13.01
N TYR A 83 12.92 17.58 -13.89
CA TYR A 83 12.77 17.29 -15.32
C TYR A 83 14.13 16.98 -15.93
N SER A 84 14.23 15.87 -16.67
CA SER A 84 15.43 15.60 -17.45
C SER A 84 15.11 15.61 -18.95
N SER A 85 15.66 16.60 -19.63
CA SER A 85 15.45 16.85 -21.06
C SER A 85 16.14 15.85 -22.00
N GLY A 86 16.78 14.80 -21.48
CA GLY A 86 17.48 13.83 -22.33
C GLY A 86 18.28 12.72 -21.66
N THR A 87 18.32 12.67 -20.33
CA THR A 87 19.05 11.63 -19.60
C THR A 87 18.17 11.14 -18.48
N ASN A 88 17.70 9.89 -18.53
CA ASN A 88 17.35 9.18 -17.29
C ASN A 88 18.33 9.63 -16.18
N ASN A 89 17.83 10.05 -15.02
CA ASN A 89 18.63 10.57 -13.89
C ASN A 89 19.49 9.46 -13.29
N HIS A 90 20.34 8.84 -14.11
CA HIS A 90 21.34 7.89 -13.68
C HIS A 90 22.37 8.70 -12.89
N PHE A 91 22.65 8.22 -11.69
CA PHE A 91 23.61 8.69 -10.70
C PHE A 91 23.17 9.88 -9.84
N THR A 92 21.88 10.12 -9.61
CA THR A 92 21.44 11.10 -8.58
C THR A 92 21.63 10.54 -7.16
N PHE A 93 21.33 9.25 -6.98
CA PHE A 93 21.44 8.58 -5.69
C PHE A 93 22.53 7.51 -5.73
N ASP A 94 23.45 7.55 -4.77
CA ASP A 94 24.35 6.42 -4.51
C ASP A 94 23.55 5.23 -3.99
N LYS A 95 22.54 5.50 -3.15
CA LYS A 95 21.61 4.51 -2.60
C LYS A 95 20.26 5.16 -2.24
N ALA A 96 19.19 4.39 -2.37
CA ALA A 96 17.90 4.75 -1.78
C ALA A 96 17.14 3.52 -1.30
N ARG A 97 16.40 3.68 -0.20
CA ARG A 97 15.57 2.59 0.32
C ARG A 97 14.34 3.08 1.04
N PHE A 98 13.27 2.29 0.92
CA PHE A 98 12.07 2.44 1.74
C PHE A 98 12.08 1.44 2.88
N HIS A 99 11.91 1.90 4.12
CA HIS A 99 11.72 1.05 5.28
C HIS A 99 10.25 0.89 5.57
N LEU A 100 9.70 -0.29 5.32
CA LEU A 100 8.33 -0.62 5.68
C LEU A 100 8.30 -1.27 7.06
N GLN A 101 7.34 -0.85 7.88
CA GLN A 101 7.13 -1.35 9.22
C GLN A 101 5.66 -1.73 9.43
N THR A 102 5.44 -2.84 10.12
CA THR A 102 4.17 -3.15 10.76
C THR A 102 4.31 -2.80 12.23
N LYS A 103 3.44 -1.92 12.73
CA LYS A 103 3.41 -1.56 14.16
C LYS A 103 2.12 -2.03 14.81
N LYS A 104 2.20 -2.36 16.10
CA LYS A 104 1.03 -2.65 16.93
C LYS A 104 0.57 -1.36 17.59
N SER A 105 -0.70 -1.01 17.43
CA SER A 105 -1.26 0.19 18.06
C SER A 105 -1.48 -0.04 19.55
N VAL A 106 -0.84 0.79 20.38
CA VAL A 106 -0.92 0.74 21.85
C VAL A 106 -1.10 2.14 22.42
N ARG A 107 -1.22 2.26 23.75
CA ARG A 107 -1.12 3.56 24.40
C ARG A 107 0.34 4.00 24.42
N GLY A 108 0.65 5.15 23.84
CA GLY A 108 2.01 5.68 23.74
C GLY A 108 2.62 5.38 22.37
N THR A 109 3.93 5.07 22.35
CA THR A 109 4.65 4.77 21.10
C THR A 109 4.30 3.38 20.60
N ASP A 110 3.84 3.29 19.35
CA ASP A 110 3.52 2.03 18.70
C ASP A 110 4.79 1.21 18.41
N PRO A 111 4.97 0.03 19.03
CA PRO A 111 6.15 -0.80 18.79
C PRO A 111 6.12 -1.42 17.39
N VAL A 112 7.30 -1.47 16.76
CA VAL A 112 7.53 -2.20 15.50
C VAL A 112 7.52 -3.71 15.80
N VAL A 113 6.63 -4.45 15.14
CA VAL A 113 6.53 -5.92 15.29
C VAL A 113 7.06 -6.67 14.07
N LYS A 114 7.19 -6.00 12.93
CA LYS A 114 7.83 -6.52 11.72
C LYS A 114 8.35 -5.36 10.89
N SER A 115 9.48 -5.54 10.20
CA SER A 115 10.01 -4.55 9.27
C SER A 115 10.73 -5.23 8.10
N ALA A 116 10.93 -4.47 7.03
CA ALA A 116 11.86 -4.76 5.95
C ALA A 116 12.32 -3.47 5.27
N SER A 117 13.53 -3.48 4.72
CA SER A 117 14.09 -2.40 3.92
C SER A 117 14.09 -2.82 2.45
N TYR A 118 13.51 -1.98 1.58
CA TYR A 118 13.38 -2.22 0.16
C TYR A 118 14.33 -1.30 -0.60
N THR A 119 15.46 -1.85 -1.05
CA THR A 119 16.52 -1.13 -1.80
C THR A 119 16.17 -0.93 -3.29
N GLY A 120 15.12 -1.59 -3.78
CA GLY A 120 14.66 -1.39 -5.17
C GLY A 120 14.15 0.02 -5.46
N LEU A 121 13.98 0.86 -4.43
CA LEU A 121 13.60 2.27 -4.58
C LEU A 121 14.66 3.06 -5.36
N GLU A 122 15.95 2.84 -5.09
CA GLU A 122 17.06 3.49 -5.80
C GLU A 122 16.92 3.32 -7.30
N ARG A 123 16.96 2.07 -7.77
CA ARG A 123 16.81 1.77 -9.19
C ARG A 123 15.54 2.38 -9.79
N ALA A 124 14.45 2.46 -9.04
CA ALA A 124 13.22 3.04 -9.54
C ALA A 124 13.34 4.57 -9.72
N LEU A 125 13.95 5.28 -8.77
CA LEU A 125 14.23 6.72 -8.84
C LEU A 125 15.17 7.05 -10.01
N GLU A 126 16.24 6.28 -10.15
CA GLU A 126 17.23 6.40 -11.22
C GLU A 126 16.66 6.14 -12.63
N ASN A 127 15.50 5.46 -12.68
CA ASN A 127 14.77 5.16 -13.91
C ASN A 127 13.39 5.85 -13.92
N SER A 128 13.35 7.07 -13.39
CA SER A 128 12.20 7.97 -13.51
C SER A 128 11.80 8.18 -14.98
N SER A 129 10.55 8.57 -15.20
CA SER A 129 10.11 9.02 -16.51
C SER A 129 10.90 10.26 -16.97
N ALA A 130 10.83 10.60 -18.25
CA ALA A 130 11.44 11.82 -18.78
C ALA A 130 10.95 13.11 -18.07
N ALA A 131 9.77 13.07 -17.46
CA ALA A 131 9.25 14.17 -16.66
C ALA A 131 9.88 14.30 -15.27
N GLY A 132 10.66 13.31 -14.82
CA GLY A 132 11.21 13.21 -13.46
C GLY A 132 10.33 12.41 -12.50
N ASN A 133 9.14 11.98 -12.93
CA ASN A 133 8.14 11.35 -12.07
C ASN A 133 8.24 9.83 -12.12
N GLY A 134 7.78 9.17 -11.06
CA GLY A 134 7.66 7.72 -11.06
C GLY A 134 6.99 7.14 -9.83
N SER A 135 7.01 5.81 -9.73
CA SER A 135 6.51 5.11 -8.55
C SER A 135 7.22 3.78 -8.31
N TYR A 136 7.25 3.37 -7.05
CA TYR A 136 7.82 2.12 -6.58
C TYR A 136 6.91 1.49 -5.53
N LYS A 137 6.48 0.26 -5.77
CA LYS A 137 5.69 -0.52 -4.81
C LYS A 137 6.58 -1.53 -4.09
N THR A 138 6.49 -1.57 -2.77
CA THR A 138 7.20 -2.55 -1.96
C THR A 138 6.61 -3.95 -2.12
N GLY A 139 7.36 -4.95 -1.66
CA GLY A 139 6.76 -6.23 -1.28
C GLY A 139 5.73 -6.07 -0.15
N THR A 140 4.94 -7.12 0.08
CA THR A 140 3.99 -7.17 1.20
C THR A 140 4.63 -7.85 2.40
N LEU A 141 4.69 -7.15 3.53
CA LEU A 141 5.03 -7.77 4.81
C LEU A 141 3.82 -8.52 5.35
N LYS A 142 4.06 -9.71 5.89
CA LYS A 142 3.05 -10.54 6.56
C LYS A 142 3.47 -10.79 8.00
N PHE A 143 2.57 -10.54 8.94
CA PHE A 143 2.79 -10.76 10.37
C PHE A 143 1.60 -11.50 10.99
N ARG A 144 1.85 -12.50 11.86
CA ARG A 144 0.77 -13.23 12.53
C ARG A 144 0.15 -12.35 13.61
N ALA A 145 -1.12 -12.02 13.45
CA ALA A 145 -1.80 -11.06 14.30
C ALA A 145 -2.17 -11.68 15.65
N GLY A 146 -1.80 -11.02 16.75
CA GLY A 146 -2.40 -11.26 18.06
C GLY A 146 -3.69 -10.47 18.24
N SER A 147 -4.15 -10.35 19.49
CA SER A 147 -5.17 -9.37 19.85
C SER A 147 -4.65 -7.94 19.65
N GLY A 148 -5.57 -7.01 19.37
CA GLY A 148 -5.27 -5.60 19.16
C GLY A 148 -5.25 -5.18 17.69
N ARG A 149 -4.94 -3.90 17.51
CA ARG A 149 -4.96 -3.19 16.23
C ARG A 149 -3.55 -2.99 15.70
N TYR A 150 -3.39 -2.94 14.39
CA TYR A 150 -2.08 -2.80 13.74
C TYR A 150 -2.13 -1.80 12.60
N LEU A 151 -1.00 -1.19 12.27
CA LEU A 151 -0.89 -0.24 11.16
C LEU A 151 0.38 -0.47 10.35
N ALA A 152 0.41 0.11 9.15
CA ALA A 152 1.60 0.24 8.34
C ALA A 152 2.24 1.60 8.59
N ASP A 153 3.55 1.60 8.79
CA ASP A 153 4.36 2.80 8.94
C ASP A 153 5.63 2.65 8.09
N GLY A 154 6.34 3.73 7.83
CA GLY A 154 7.59 3.66 7.08
C GLY A 154 8.21 5.01 6.79
N TYR A 155 9.42 4.95 6.24
CA TYR A 155 10.21 6.12 5.91
C TYR A 155 11.16 5.85 4.75
N ILE A 156 11.57 6.91 4.05
CA ILE A 156 12.59 6.85 3.00
C ILE A 156 13.95 7.24 3.60
N GLN A 157 15.02 6.62 3.11
CA GLN A 157 16.38 7.12 3.27
C GLN A 157 17.02 7.26 1.90
N LEU A 158 17.64 8.42 1.67
CA LEU A 158 18.35 8.80 0.45
C LEU A 158 19.83 9.01 0.78
N ASP A 159 20.68 8.54 -0.11
CA ASP A 159 22.12 8.73 -0.13
C ASP A 159 22.43 9.40 -1.48
N TRP A 160 22.77 10.69 -1.44
CA TRP A 160 22.93 11.50 -2.65
C TRP A 160 24.32 11.30 -3.23
N SER A 161 24.38 11.07 -4.53
CA SER A 161 25.64 10.96 -5.25
C SER A 161 26.44 12.26 -5.08
N GLY A 162 27.75 12.13 -4.84
CA GLY A 162 28.66 13.28 -4.79
C GLY A 162 28.62 14.14 -3.52
N ASP A 163 27.75 13.87 -2.54
CA ASP A 163 27.69 14.66 -1.30
C ASP A 163 28.64 14.18 -0.17
N GLY A 164 29.10 12.92 -0.27
CA GLY A 164 30.03 12.29 0.67
C GLY A 164 29.47 12.00 2.07
N LYS A 165 28.15 12.07 2.30
CA LYS A 165 27.52 11.96 3.63
C LYS A 165 26.78 10.65 3.88
N GLY A 166 26.64 9.79 2.87
CA GLY A 166 25.90 8.55 3.02
C GLY A 166 24.39 8.81 3.16
N TYR A 167 23.65 7.82 3.70
CA TYR A 167 22.23 7.99 4.00
C TYR A 167 21.96 9.21 4.90
N ARG A 168 21.17 10.14 4.38
CA ARG A 168 20.63 11.26 5.12
C ARG A 168 19.56 10.81 6.13
N GLY A 169 19.14 11.76 6.96
CA GLY A 169 18.05 11.57 7.92
C GLY A 169 16.77 11.03 7.24
N PRO A 170 15.95 10.27 7.97
CA PRO A 170 14.77 9.64 7.39
C PRO A 170 13.71 10.67 7.00
N ILE A 171 13.12 10.49 5.82
CA ILE A 171 11.91 11.21 5.40
C ILE A 171 10.72 10.44 5.98
N LEU A 172 10.03 11.06 6.93
CA LEU A 172 8.94 10.44 7.69
C LEU A 172 7.59 10.71 7.04
N PHE A 173 6.69 9.74 7.14
CA PHE A 173 5.36 9.80 6.56
C PHE A 173 4.29 9.47 7.61
N THR A 174 3.04 9.79 7.30
CA THR A 174 1.92 9.46 8.18
C THR A 174 1.58 7.98 8.02
N ALA A 175 1.52 7.26 9.14
CA ALA A 175 1.08 5.88 9.20
C ALA A 175 -0.33 5.65 8.59
N SER A 176 -0.59 4.42 8.15
CA SER A 176 -1.92 4.01 7.71
C SER A 176 -2.93 4.02 8.86
N PRO A 177 -4.25 4.00 8.57
CA PRO A 177 -5.25 3.67 9.58
C PRO A 177 -5.00 2.27 10.15
N THR A 178 -5.49 2.04 11.37
CA THR A 178 -5.33 0.75 12.04
C THR A 178 -6.34 -0.29 11.56
N VAL A 179 -5.95 -1.57 11.56
CA VAL A 179 -6.75 -2.76 11.18
C VAL A 179 -6.68 -3.90 12.19
#